data_AF-A0A966UND0-F1
#
_entry.id   AF-A0A966UND0-F1
#
_cell.length_a   1.000
_cell.length_b   1.000
_cell.length_c   1.000
_cell.angle_alpha   90.00
_cell.angle_beta   90.00
_cell.angle_gamma   90.00
#
_symmetry.space_group_name_H-M   'P 1'
#
loop_
_entity.id
_entity.type
_entity.pdbx_description
1 polymer ?
#
loop_
_entity_poly.entity_id
_entity_poly.type
_entity_poly.pdbx_seq_one_letter_code
_entity_poly.pdbx_strand_id
1 'polypeptide(L)'
;MTKIVYNACYGGFGLSKAAILRYAELSGFTLERATMKLGEDSDDEFFSHWKRDGEYWSDHGISRTDPNLVQVVEELGDKASDRFSDLQIRELASGTKYRIDEYDGMETVMTVDDYTWSVA
;
A
#
# COMPACT_ATOMS: atom_id res chain seq x y z
N MET A 1 18.19 2.45 10.71
CA MET A 1 17.24 3.17 9.84
C MET A 1 15.94 2.38 9.80
N THR A 2 14.80 3.06 9.75
CA THR A 2 13.47 2.49 9.58
C THR A 2 12.90 3.03 8.28
N LYS A 3 12.54 2.15 7.35
CA LYS A 3 11.90 2.49 6.08
C LYS A 3 10.40 2.44 6.24
N ILE A 4 9.71 3.46 5.73
CA ILE A 4 8.26 3.62 5.81
C ILE A 4 7.76 3.84 4.39
N VAL A 5 6.90 2.94 3.92
CA VAL A 5 6.22 3.09 2.64
C VAL A 5 5.01 4.00 2.84
N TYR A 6 4.81 4.95 1.94
CA TYR A 6 3.66 5.85 1.95
C TYR A 6 3.18 6.13 0.53
N ASN A 7 1.91 6.49 0.38
CA ASN A 7 1.34 6.91 -0.89
C ASN A 7 1.52 8.43 -1.10
N ALA A 8 2.25 8.85 -2.12
CA ALA A 8 2.50 10.25 -2.45
C ALA A 8 1.49 10.86 -3.46
N CYS A 9 0.39 10.15 -3.76
CA CYS A 9 -0.63 10.55 -4.73
C CYS A 9 -2.02 10.65 -4.10
N TYR A 10 -2.88 11.51 -4.65
CA TYR A 10 -4.31 11.53 -4.33
C TYR A 10 -5.00 10.25 -4.85
N GLY A 11 -5.92 9.71 -4.07
CA GLY A 11 -6.62 8.46 -4.37
C GLY A 11 -6.55 7.48 -3.21
N GLY A 12 -5.72 6.44 -3.33
CA GLY A 12 -5.62 5.42 -2.29
C GLY A 12 -4.30 4.66 -2.29
N PHE A 13 -3.98 4.03 -1.16
CA PHE A 13 -2.83 3.14 -1.06
C PHE A 13 -3.14 1.83 -1.77
N GLY A 14 -2.67 1.69 -3.01
CA GLY A 14 -2.89 0.50 -3.84
C GLY A 14 -1.59 -0.07 -4.39
N LEU A 15 -1.36 -1.37 -4.19
CA LEU A 15 -0.31 -2.13 -4.83
C LEU A 15 -0.76 -2.57 -6.23
N SER A 16 0.15 -2.47 -7.19
CA SER A 16 -0.03 -3.06 -8.50
C SER A 16 -0.19 -4.58 -8.40
N LYS A 17 -0.77 -5.21 -9.44
CA LYS A 17 -0.85 -6.68 -9.49
C LYS A 17 0.52 -7.35 -9.30
N ALA A 18 1.59 -6.79 -9.88
CA ALA A 18 2.93 -7.35 -9.74
C ALA A 18 3.43 -7.23 -8.29
N ALA A 19 3.18 -6.10 -7.64
CA ALA A 19 3.52 -5.88 -6.24
C ALA A 19 2.75 -6.80 -5.29
N ILE A 20 1.45 -7.01 -5.51
CA ILE A 20 0.63 -7.93 -4.70
C ILE A 20 1.19 -9.36 -4.76
N LEU A 21 1.49 -9.85 -5.97
CA LEU A 21 2.03 -11.20 -6.15
C LEU A 21 3.42 -11.34 -5.51
N ARG A 22 4.28 -10.33 -5.66
CA ARG A 22 5.60 -10.32 -5.04
C ARG A 22 5.52 -10.26 -3.51
N TYR A 23 4.61 -9.45 -2.97
CA TYR A 23 4.36 -9.37 -1.53
C TYR A 23 3.89 -10.72 -0.96
N ALA A 24 2.97 -11.39 -1.66
CA ALA A 24 2.48 -12.71 -1.27
C ALA A 24 3.60 -13.77 -1.26
N GLU A 25 4.46 -13.77 -2.28
CA GLU A 25 5.65 -14.63 -2.36
C GLU A 25 6.59 -14.41 -1.16
N LEU A 26 6.95 -13.17 -0.87
CA LEU A 26 7.82 -12.82 0.26
C LEU A 26 7.18 -13.14 1.61
N SER A 27 5.84 -13.04 1.69
CA SER A 27 5.08 -13.29 2.92
C SER A 27 4.69 -14.77 3.11
N GLY A 28 5.06 -15.65 2.17
CA GLY A 28 4.85 -17.08 2.28
C GLY A 28 3.38 -17.52 2.21
N PHE A 29 2.52 -16.75 1.54
CA PHE A 29 1.13 -17.14 1.30
C PHE A 29 0.76 -17.04 -0.18
N THR A 30 -0.29 -17.74 -0.57
CA THR A 30 -0.84 -17.69 -1.92
C THR A 30 -2.09 -16.83 -1.96
N LEU A 31 -2.31 -16.19 -3.11
CA LEU A 31 -3.52 -15.43 -3.38
C LEU A 31 -4.25 -16.02 -4.58
N GLU A 32 -5.56 -16.17 -4.43
CA GLU A 32 -6.46 -16.54 -5.51
C GLU A 32 -7.18 -15.28 -6.00
N ARG A 33 -7.17 -15.07 -7.31
CA ARG A 33 -7.99 -14.00 -7.91
C ARG A 33 -9.42 -14.49 -8.03
N ALA A 34 -10.34 -13.77 -7.40
CA ALA A 34 -11.77 -13.96 -7.60
C ALA A 34 -12.34 -12.79 -8.39
N THR A 35 -13.20 -13.10 -9.35
CA THR A 35 -13.92 -12.11 -10.16
C THR A 35 -15.40 -12.21 -9.83
N MET A 36 -16.05 -11.07 -9.62
CA MET A 36 -17.51 -10.99 -9.58
C MET A 36 -18.01 -10.40 -10.89
N LYS A 37 -18.99 -11.08 -11.49
CA LYS A 37 -19.75 -10.57 -12.62
C LYS A 37 -20.94 -9.78 -12.11
N LEU A 38 -21.25 -8.64 -12.73
CA LEU A 38 -22.43 -7.85 -12.40
C LEU A 38 -23.66 -8.41 -13.15
N GLY A 39 -24.12 -9.59 -12.73
CA GLY A 39 -25.20 -10.33 -13.38
C GLY A 39 -24.73 -11.48 -14.26
N GLU A 40 -25.63 -12.41 -14.56
CA GLU A 40 -25.32 -13.63 -15.33
C GLU A 40 -24.93 -13.32 -16.79
N ASP A 41 -25.45 -12.22 -17.34
CA ASP A 41 -25.28 -11.81 -18.74
C ASP A 41 -24.27 -10.68 -18.94
N SER A 42 -23.56 -10.22 -17.89
CA SER A 42 -22.51 -9.20 -18.06
C SER A 42 -21.19 -9.84 -18.47
N ASP A 43 -20.67 -9.46 -19.63
CA ASP A 43 -19.29 -9.77 -20.04
C ASP A 43 -18.25 -8.93 -19.28
N ASP A 44 -18.70 -7.92 -18.53
CA ASP A 44 -17.83 -7.03 -17.75
C ASP A 44 -17.47 -7.66 -16.39
N GLU A 45 -16.20 -8.07 -16.25
CA GLU A 45 -15.56 -8.35 -14.96
C GLU A 45 -15.38 -7.03 -14.19
N PHE A 46 -16.39 -6.61 -13.43
CA PHE A 46 -16.40 -5.29 -12.79
C PHE A 46 -15.47 -5.18 -11.58
N PHE A 47 -15.29 -6.26 -10.81
CA PHE A 47 -14.44 -6.24 -9.62
C PHE A 47 -13.64 -7.54 -9.52
N SER A 48 -12.31 -7.44 -9.63
CA SER A 48 -11.39 -8.49 -9.22
C SER A 48 -10.91 -8.18 -7.80
N HIS A 49 -11.07 -9.13 -6.88
CA HIS A 49 -10.46 -9.06 -5.57
C HIS A 49 -9.59 -10.28 -5.31
N TRP A 50 -8.72 -10.16 -4.31
CA TRP A 50 -7.84 -11.24 -3.90
C TRP A 50 -8.46 -12.02 -2.75
N LYS A 51 -8.18 -13.31 -2.71
CA LYS A 51 -8.52 -14.18 -1.60
C LYS A 51 -7.27 -14.87 -1.06
N ARG A 52 -7.16 -14.96 0.25
CA ARG A 52 -6.18 -15.76 0.98
C ARG A 52 -6.94 -16.80 1.79
N ASP A 53 -6.66 -18.08 1.57
CA ASP A 53 -7.33 -19.18 2.28
C ASP A 53 -8.88 -19.11 2.20
N GLY A 54 -9.41 -18.62 1.09
CA GLY A 54 -10.85 -18.44 0.84
C GLY A 54 -11.44 -17.12 1.34
N GLU A 55 -10.71 -16.36 2.15
CA GLU A 55 -11.15 -15.07 2.73
C GLU A 55 -10.68 -13.88 1.91
N TYR A 56 -11.42 -12.77 1.94
CA TYR A 56 -11.03 -11.53 1.26
C TYR A 56 -9.69 -11.00 1.78
N TRP A 57 -8.78 -10.68 0.87
CA TRP A 57 -7.49 -10.08 1.18
C TRP A 57 -7.36 -8.72 0.52
N SER A 58 -6.82 -7.76 1.27
CA SER A 58 -6.52 -6.41 0.81
C SER A 58 -5.15 -5.98 1.33
N ASP A 59 -4.43 -5.29 0.46
CA ASP A 59 -3.17 -4.60 0.71
C ASP A 59 -3.29 -3.41 1.66
N HIS A 60 -4.50 -2.86 1.85
CA HIS A 60 -4.75 -1.73 2.74
C HIS A 60 -4.40 -2.05 4.20
N GLY A 61 -4.46 -3.32 4.59
CA GLY A 61 -4.10 -3.78 5.93
C GLY A 61 -2.60 -3.96 6.17
N ILE A 62 -1.75 -3.77 5.17
CA ILE A 62 -0.30 -3.97 5.29
C ILE A 62 0.32 -2.80 6.07
N SER A 63 1.11 -3.12 7.10
CA SER A 63 1.86 -2.12 7.86
C SER A 63 2.84 -1.38 6.94
N ARG A 64 2.90 -0.05 7.06
CA ARG A 64 3.83 0.80 6.28
C ARG A 64 5.30 0.53 6.55
N THR A 65 5.61 -0.16 7.65
CA THR A 65 6.97 -0.60 7.99
C THR A 65 7.17 -2.10 7.78
N ASP A 66 6.24 -2.78 7.11
CA ASP A 66 6.40 -4.20 6.81
C ASP A 66 7.65 -4.40 5.92
N PRO A 67 8.60 -5.26 6.31
CA PRO A 67 9.85 -5.43 5.56
C PRO A 67 9.61 -5.99 4.15
N ASN A 68 8.58 -6.82 3.95
CA ASN A 68 8.24 -7.36 2.64
C ASN A 68 7.63 -6.28 1.75
N LEU A 69 6.80 -5.38 2.31
CA LEU A 69 6.27 -4.23 1.58
C LEU A 69 7.40 -3.29 1.13
N VAL A 70 8.32 -2.97 2.04
CA VAL A 70 9.50 -2.16 1.72
C VAL A 70 10.29 -2.81 0.60
N GLN A 71 10.59 -4.10 0.71
CA GLN A 71 11.33 -4.83 -0.32
C GLN A 71 10.62 -4.80 -1.68
N VAL A 72 9.29 -4.98 -1.73
CA VAL A 72 8.51 -4.90 -2.97
C VAL A 72 8.65 -3.54 -3.65
N VAL A 73 8.53 -2.46 -2.88
CA VAL A 73 8.63 -1.09 -3.42
C VAL A 73 10.05 -0.79 -3.88
N GLU A 74 11.07 -1.26 -3.17
CA GLU A 74 12.47 -1.13 -3.61
C GLU A 74 12.77 -1.91 -4.90
N GLU A 75 12.24 -3.13 -5.03
CA GLU A 75 12.47 -3.99 -6.19
C GLU A 75 11.74 -3.51 -7.45
N LEU A 76 10.50 -3.02 -7.31
CA LEU A 76 9.64 -2.67 -8.44
C LEU A 76 9.64 -1.18 -8.78
N GLY A 77 10.05 -0.31 -7.86
CA GLY A 77 9.98 1.15 -8.02
C GLY A 77 8.57 1.59 -8.40
N ASP A 78 8.44 2.44 -9.41
CA ASP A 78 7.15 2.96 -9.92
C ASP A 78 6.15 1.87 -10.31
N LYS A 79 6.62 0.66 -10.64
CA LYS A 79 5.74 -0.48 -10.98
C LYS A 79 5.10 -1.11 -9.75
N ALA A 80 5.49 -0.70 -8.55
CA ALA A 80 4.87 -1.14 -7.31
C ALA A 80 3.46 -0.55 -7.15
N SER A 81 3.24 0.64 -7.69
CA SER A 81 1.99 1.41 -7.59
C SER A 81 0.93 0.92 -8.57
N ASP A 82 -0.33 0.97 -8.15
CA ASP A 82 -1.45 0.80 -9.07
C ASP A 82 -1.76 2.12 -9.82
N ARG A 83 -2.90 2.22 -10.49
CA ARG A 83 -3.24 3.40 -11.28
C ARG A 83 -3.71 4.61 -10.45
N PHE A 84 -3.89 4.45 -9.14
CA PHE A 84 -4.40 5.46 -8.21
C PHE A 84 -3.47 5.69 -7.01
N SER A 85 -2.22 5.24 -7.11
CA SER A 85 -1.21 5.39 -6.07
C SER A 85 0.15 5.81 -6.65
N ASP A 86 1.01 6.34 -5.77
CA ASP A 86 2.43 6.58 -6.01
C ASP A 86 3.20 6.18 -4.74
N LEU A 87 3.60 4.91 -4.65
CA LEU A 87 4.24 4.36 -3.45
C LEU A 87 5.71 4.76 -3.38
N GLN A 88 6.06 5.46 -2.30
CA GLN A 88 7.41 5.94 -2.03
C GLN A 88 7.91 5.47 -0.67
N ILE A 89 9.22 5.55 -0.45
CA ILE A 89 9.86 5.16 0.81
C ILE A 89 10.49 6.40 1.45
N ARG A 90 10.14 6.65 2.72
CA ARG A 90 10.89 7.57 3.58
C ARG A 90 11.71 6.78 4.58
N GLU A 91 12.97 7.16 4.74
CA GLU A 91 13.84 6.63 5.79
C GLU A 91 13.87 7.55 7.00
N LEU A 92 13.72 6.98 8.19
CA LEU A 92 13.90 7.66 9.47
C LEU A 92 14.97 6.96 10.30
N ALA A 93 15.55 7.68 11.27
CA ALA A 93 16.39 7.05 12.28
C ALA A 93 15.56 6.05 13.11
N SER A 94 16.19 4.96 13.55
CA SER A 94 15.49 3.94 14.33
C SER A 94 15.07 4.49 15.68
N GLY A 95 13.81 4.33 16.06
CA GLY A 95 13.23 4.90 17.27
C GLY A 95 12.64 6.31 17.10
N THR A 96 12.77 6.93 15.92
CA THR A 96 12.08 8.19 15.61
C THR A 96 10.57 7.97 15.66
N LYS A 97 9.89 8.78 16.48
CA LYS A 97 8.42 8.83 16.50
C LYS A 97 7.93 9.49 15.22
N TYR A 98 7.03 8.82 14.52
CA TYR A 98 6.39 9.35 13.33
C TYR A 98 4.90 9.04 13.36
N ARG A 99 4.15 9.72 12.50
CA ARG A 99 2.78 9.39 12.12
C ARG A 99 2.63 9.50 10.62
N ILE A 100 1.62 8.84 10.07
CA ILE A 100 1.14 9.14 8.72
C ILE A 100 0.08 10.23 8.85
N ASP A 101 0.32 11.36 8.21
CA ASP A 101 -0.68 12.40 7.96
C ASP A 101 -1.29 12.10 6.59
N GLU A 102 -2.61 11.99 6.49
CA GLU A 102 -3.29 11.50 5.29
C GLU A 102 -4.43 12.43 4.92
N TYR A 103 -4.48 12.82 3.64
CA TYR A 103 -5.55 13.61 3.08
C TYR A 103 -5.88 13.16 1.65
N ASP A 104 -7.02 12.50 1.48
CA ASP A 104 -7.54 12.00 0.19
C ASP A 104 -6.57 11.02 -0.51
N GLY A 105 -6.09 10.04 0.25
CA GLY A 105 -5.11 9.04 -0.17
C GLY A 105 -3.67 9.52 -0.13
N MET A 106 -3.43 10.84 -0.21
CA MET A 106 -2.09 11.40 -0.18
C MET A 106 -1.57 11.39 1.25
N GLU A 107 -0.65 10.45 1.50
CA GLU A 107 0.03 10.24 2.77
C GLU A 107 1.31 11.08 2.85
N THR A 108 1.65 11.55 4.04
CA THR A 108 2.93 12.17 4.36
C THR A 108 3.43 11.62 5.69
N VAL A 109 4.65 11.10 5.70
CA VAL A 109 5.29 10.64 6.94
C VAL A 109 5.76 11.85 7.74
N MET A 110 5.11 12.15 8.85
CA MET A 110 5.43 13.33 9.68
C MET A 110 6.05 12.92 11.00
N THR A 111 7.08 13.64 11.42
CA THR A 111 7.77 13.47 12.70
C THR A 111 7.34 14.57 13.67
N VAL A 112 7.75 14.44 14.94
CA VAL A 112 7.45 15.43 15.98
C VAL A 112 7.99 16.83 15.65
N ASP A 113 9.09 16.89 14.88
CA ASP A 113 9.78 18.13 14.53
C ASP A 113 9.13 18.85 13.31
N ASP A 114 8.23 18.17 12.59
CA ASP A 114 7.58 18.73 11.40
C ASP A 114 6.37 19.64 11.73
N TYR A 115 5.91 19.65 13.00
CA TYR A 115 4.78 20.48 13.43
C TYR A 115 5.25 21.71 14.22
N THR A 116 5.07 22.89 13.63
CA THR A 116 5.33 24.17 14.29
C THR A 116 4.05 24.80 14.82
N TRP A 117 4.14 25.48 15.97
CA TRP A 117 3.00 26.17 16.60
C TRP A 117 3.22 27.68 16.50
N SER A 118 2.15 28.40 16.16
CA SER A 118 2.14 29.87 16.18
C SER A 118 1.59 30.38 17.51
N VAL A 119 2.08 31.53 17.97
CA VAL A 119 1.48 32.26 19.09
C VAL A 119 0.26 33.03 18.56
N ALA A 120 -0.84 32.98 19.31
CA ALA A 120 -2.09 33.67 18.98
C ALA A 120 -1.97 35.20 19.14
#